data_AF-T1ASU8-F1
#
_entry.id   AF-T1ASU8-F1
#
_cell.length_a   1.000
_cell.length_b   1.000
_cell.length_c   1.000
_cell.angle_alpha   90.00
_cell.angle_beta   90.00
_cell.angle_gamma   90.00
#
_symmetry.space_group_name_H-M   'P 1'
#
loop_
_entity.id
_entity.type
_entity.pdbx_description
1 polymer ?
#
loop_
_entity_poly.entity_id
_entity_poly.type
_entity_poly.pdbx_seq_one_letter_code
_entity_poly.pdbx_strand_id
1 'polypeptide(L)' 'MANKGNNRHIKSLNAPRFFGVAKKEYKYTAKPRPGRHSFEKSIALQTIIKKTSLFSGT' A
#
# COMPACT_ATOMS: atom_id res chain seq x y z
N MET A 1 -20.99 -12.22 7.55
CA MET A 1 -20.43 -12.60 6.22
C MET A 1 -19.04 -13.20 6.44
N ALA A 2 -18.90 -14.50 6.23
CA ALA A 2 -17.60 -15.17 6.38
C ALA A 2 -16.72 -14.89 5.16
N ASN A 3 -15.47 -14.48 5.40
CA ASN A 3 -14.50 -14.28 4.31
C ASN A 3 -13.83 -15.62 3.99
N LYS A 4 -14.02 -16.12 2.76
CA LYS A 4 -13.50 -17.42 2.31
C LYS A 4 -12.25 -17.32 1.42
N GLY A 5 -11.79 -16.10 1.13
CA GLY A 5 -10.75 -15.88 0.12
C GLY A 5 -9.71 -14.84 0.51
N ASN A 6 -8.69 -14.73 -0.35
CA ASN A 6 -7.63 -13.76 -0.18
C ASN A 6 -8.15 -12.33 -0.41
N ASN A 7 -7.78 -11.42 0.48
CA ASN A 7 -8.11 -10.00 0.33
C ASN A 7 -7.20 -9.35 -0.73
N ARG A 8 -7.76 -8.75 -1.78
CA ARG A 8 -7.00 -8.06 -2.83
C ARG A 8 -6.78 -6.57 -2.57
N HIS A 9 -7.45 -5.99 -1.56
CA HIS A 9 -7.44 -4.55 -1.30
C HIS A 9 -6.94 -4.23 0.10
N ILE A 10 -6.33 -3.06 0.26
CA ILE A 10 -5.96 -2.52 1.58
C ILE A 10 -6.51 -1.10 1.73
N LYS A 11 -7.22 -0.85 2.83
CA LYS A 11 -7.66 0.50 3.21
C LYS A 11 -6.46 1.32 3.66
N SER A 12 -6.42 2.61 3.32
CA SER A 12 -5.30 3.50 3.71
C SER A 12 -5.11 3.56 5.23
N LEU A 13 -6.21 3.53 5.99
CA LEU A 13 -6.20 3.47 7.45
C LEU A 13 -5.41 2.25 7.99
N ASN A 14 -5.50 1.11 7.29
CA ASN A 14 -4.84 -0.14 7.66
C ASN A 14 -3.43 -0.29 7.03
N ALA A 15 -2.94 0.70 6.30
CA ALA A 15 -1.60 0.66 5.76
C ALA A 15 -0.56 0.71 6.90
N PRO A 16 0.57 -0.02 6.77
CA PRO A 16 1.68 0.06 7.72
C PRO A 16 2.23 1.47 7.82
N ARG A 17 2.72 1.86 9.01
CA ARG A 17 3.26 3.21 9.27
C ARG A 17 4.39 3.60 8.33
N PHE A 18 5.27 2.65 7.99
CA PHE A 18 6.44 2.91 7.15
C PHE A 18 6.11 3.21 5.68
N PHE A 19 4.87 2.92 5.22
CA PHE A 19 4.44 3.32 3.87
C PHE A 19 4.44 4.85 3.72
N GLY A 20 4.24 5.59 4.80
CA GLY A 20 4.20 7.04 4.77
C GLY A 20 3.05 7.62 3.94
N VAL A 21 1.94 6.89 3.82
CA VAL A 21 0.74 7.32 3.08
C VAL A 21 -0.23 8.10 3.97
N ALA A 22 -0.90 9.09 3.39
CA ALA A 22 -1.94 9.84 4.08
C ALA A 22 -3.17 8.95 4.33
N LYS A 23 -3.43 8.67 5.61
CA LYS A 23 -4.48 7.72 6.03
C LYS A 23 -5.92 8.22 5.81
N LYS A 24 -6.11 9.54 5.73
CA LYS A 24 -7.41 10.22 5.63
C LYS A 24 -7.67 10.91 4.29
N GLU A 25 -6.67 10.99 3.43
CA GLU A 25 -6.81 11.63 2.12
C GLU A 25 -7.54 10.71 1.13
N TYR A 26 -7.21 9.41 1.16
CA TYR A 26 -7.81 8.41 0.29
C TYR A 26 -8.32 7.20 1.07
N LYS A 27 -9.34 6.53 0.51
CA LYS A 27 -9.92 5.31 1.11
C LYS A 27 -8.99 4.10 1.02
N TYR A 28 -8.20 3.98 -0.05
CA TYR A 28 -7.39 2.80 -0.36
C TYR A 28 -5.93 3.17 -0.69
N THR A 29 -5.05 2.18 -0.57
CA THR A 29 -3.63 2.27 -0.93
C THR A 29 -3.23 1.06 -1.77
N ALA A 30 -2.15 1.18 -2.55
CA ALA A 30 -1.59 0.08 -3.31
C ALA A 30 -1.18 -1.08 -2.38
N LYS A 31 -1.77 -2.27 -2.59
CA LYS A 31 -1.35 -3.49 -1.91
C LYS A 31 -0.11 -4.06 -2.63
N PRO A 32 1.01 -4.28 -1.94
CA PRO A 32 2.18 -4.92 -2.54
C PRO A 32 1.82 -6.35 -2.99
N ARG A 33 2.39 -6.76 -4.12
CA ARG A 33 2.24 -8.13 -4.64
C ARG A 33 3.05 -9.08 -3.76
N PRO A 34 2.57 -10.33 -3.55
CA PRO A 34 3.35 -11.32 -2.84
C PRO A 34 4.68 -11.56 -3.57
N GLY A 35 5.78 -11.61 -2.81
CA GLY A 35 7.13 -11.73 -3.34
C GLY A 35 8.13 -12.09 -2.25
N ARG A 36 9.42 -11.76 -2.47
CA ARG A 36 10.53 -12.15 -1.59
C ARG A 36 10.38 -11.68 -0.14
N HIS A 37 9.79 -10.52 0.08
CA HIS A 37 9.67 -9.90 1.40
C HIS A 37 8.24 -10.05 1.95
N SER A 38 8.12 -10.18 3.28
CA SER A 38 6.84 -10.19 3.98
C SER A 38 6.15 -8.83 3.91
N PHE A 39 4.84 -8.77 4.14
CA PHE A 39 4.06 -7.53 4.09
C PHE A 39 4.56 -6.46 5.07
N GLU A 40 5.10 -6.87 6.22
CA GLU A 40 5.62 -5.97 7.26
C GLU A 40 6.95 -5.30 6.88
N LYS A 41 7.65 -5.83 5.87
CA LYS A 41 8.97 -5.36 5.44
C LYS A 41 9.04 -5.07 3.94
N SER A 42 7.89 -5.01 3.28
CA SER A 42 7.77 -4.72 1.85
C SER A 42 6.91 -3.51 1.61
N ILE A 43 7.18 -2.80 0.53
CA ILE A 43 6.41 -1.64 0.10
C ILE A 43 6.17 -1.74 -1.41
N ALA A 44 5.04 -1.23 -1.88
CA ALA A 44 4.78 -1.17 -3.30
C ALA A 44 5.69 -0.12 -3.97
N LEU A 45 6.28 -0.46 -5.12
CA LEU A 45 7.14 0.44 -5.90
C LEU A 45 6.44 1.79 -6.20
N GLN A 46 5.15 1.74 -6.53
CA GLN A 46 4.33 2.94 -6.77
C GLN A 46 4.34 3.90 -5.57
N THR A 47 4.30 3.38 -4.34
CA THR A 47 4.32 4.20 -3.12
C THR A 47 5.68 4.88 -2.93
N ILE A 48 6.78 4.19 -3.26
CA ILE A 48 8.13 4.80 -3.23
C ILE A 48 8.20 5.92 -4.27
N ILE A 49 7.82 5.65 -5.52
CA ILE A 49 7.93 6.62 -6.62
C ILE A 49 7.14 7.91 -6.30
N LYS A 50 5.90 7.77 -5.78
CA LYS A 50 5.10 8.93 -5.36
C LYS A 50 5.78 9.72 -4.23
N LYS A 51 6.43 9.02 -3.30
CA LYS A 51 7.09 9.65 -2.14
C LYS A 51 8.38 10.36 -2.52
N THR A 52 9.17 9.79 -3.42
CA THR A 52 10.49 10.32 -3.82
C THR A 52 10.40 11.33 -4.96
N SER A 53 9.18 11.70 -5.40
CA SER A 53 8.92 12.67 -6.48
C SER A 53 9.67 12.38 -7.79
N LEU A 54 10.16 11.14 -7.99
CA LEU A 54 10.99 10.76 -9.13
C LEU A 54 10.23 10.82 -10.46
N PHE A 55 8.89 10.83 -10.42
CA PHE A 55 8.00 11.10 -11.52
C PHE A 55 6.79 11.89 -10.98
N SER A 56 6.92 13.21 -10.92
CA SER A 56 5.79 14.11 -10.65
C SER A 56 4.92 14.19 -11.90
N GLY A 57 3.86 13.39 -11.92
CA GLY A 57 2.88 13.34 -12.99
C GLY A 57 1.72 12.44 -12.58
N THR A 58 0.72 13.03 -11.92
CA THR A 58 -0.57 12.49 -11.44
C THR A 58 -0.64 11.86 -10.03
#